data_AF-A0A357V5V1-F1
#
_entry.id   AF-A0A357V5V1-F1
#
_cell.length_a   1.000
_cell.length_b   1.000
_cell.length_c   1.000
_cell.angle_alpha   90.00
_cell.angle_beta   90.00
_cell.angle_gamma   90.00
#
_symmetry.space_group_name_H-M   'P 1'
#
loop_
_entity.id
_entity.type
_entity.pdbx_description
1 polymer ?
#
loop_
_entity_poly.entity_id
_entity_poly.type
_entity_poly.pdbx_seq_one_letter_code
_entity_poly.pdbx_strand_id
1 'polypeptide(L)'
;MSLSSAKKSVAVLAFLSVVPFATAVSAQEIATLPVCEQVIADTLKTKDENPVVGEQSELLFNQLVERARTECADGSFRDAAATLNQARTVVAAE
;
A
#
# COMPACT_ATOMS: atom_id res chain seq x y z
N MET A 1 -12.21 34.62 53.49
CA MET A 1 -12.39 34.81 52.03
C MET A 1 -12.87 33.50 51.43
N SER A 2 -13.84 33.60 50.52
CA SER A 2 -14.71 32.55 49.99
C SER A 2 -14.08 31.23 49.55
N LEU A 3 -14.90 30.20 49.74
CA LEU A 3 -14.84 28.86 49.18
C LEU A 3 -14.85 28.84 47.64
N SER A 4 -14.29 27.73 47.13
CA SER A 4 -14.76 26.98 45.96
C SER A 4 -15.01 27.72 44.65
N SER A 5 -14.20 27.38 43.64
CA SER A 5 -14.68 26.71 42.41
C SER A 5 -13.60 26.74 41.34
N ALA A 6 -13.04 25.58 40.99
CA ALA A 6 -12.48 25.37 39.67
C ALA A 6 -12.89 23.97 39.20
N LYS A 7 -13.94 23.97 38.39
CA LYS A 7 -14.51 22.83 37.68
C LYS A 7 -13.39 22.00 37.01
N LYS A 8 -13.35 20.72 37.34
CA LYS A 8 -12.70 19.68 36.55
C LYS A 8 -13.42 19.59 35.20
N SER A 9 -12.86 20.20 34.17
CA SER A 9 -13.24 19.93 32.79
C SER A 9 -12.45 18.73 32.30
N VAL A 10 -13.02 17.54 32.51
CA VAL A 10 -12.59 16.30 31.86
C VAL A 10 -13.05 16.41 30.40
N ALA A 11 -12.14 16.84 29.52
CA ALA A 11 -12.32 16.70 28.08
C ALA A 11 -11.80 15.33 27.65
N VAL A 12 -12.63 14.31 27.85
CA VAL A 12 -12.53 13.05 27.09
C VAL A 12 -13.12 13.34 25.73
N LEU A 13 -12.27 13.58 24.73
CA LEU A 13 -12.70 13.65 23.35
C LEU A 13 -11.80 12.79 22.48
N ALA A 14 -12.48 11.79 21.91
CA ALA A 14 -12.21 11.15 20.63
C ALA A 14 -10.90 10.35 20.55
N PHE A 15 -11.07 9.06 20.84
CA PHE A 15 -10.43 8.02 20.04
C PHE A 15 -10.76 8.29 18.56
N LEU A 16 -9.87 9.02 17.89
CA LEU A 16 -9.79 9.01 16.43
C LEU A 16 -9.31 7.62 16.06
N SER A 17 -10.28 6.73 15.88
CA SER A 17 -10.14 5.46 15.19
C SER A 17 -9.44 5.75 13.86
N VAL A 18 -8.15 5.46 13.82
CA VAL A 18 -7.36 5.49 12.59
C VAL A 18 -7.89 4.34 11.75
N VAL A 19 -8.93 4.63 10.97
CA VAL A 19 -9.43 3.73 9.93
C VAL A 19 -8.22 3.46 9.03
N PRO A 20 -7.89 2.20 8.70
CA PRO A 20 -6.84 1.94 7.75
C PRO A 20 -7.25 2.64 6.47
N PHE A 21 -6.47 3.64 6.09
CA PHE A 21 -6.63 4.33 4.82
C PHE A 21 -6.55 3.22 3.77
N ALA A 22 -7.67 2.92 3.13
CA ALA A 22 -7.67 2.25 1.84
C ALA A 22 -6.92 3.22 0.92
N THR A 23 -5.62 3.04 0.82
CA THR A 23 -4.78 3.76 -0.11
C THR A 23 -5.32 3.37 -1.48
N ALA A 24 -6.15 4.24 -2.06
CA ALA A 24 -6.32 4.28 -3.49
C ALA A 24 -4.91 4.12 -4.05
N VAL A 25 -4.71 3.11 -4.90
CA VAL A 25 -3.42 2.78 -5.52
C VAL A 25 -3.10 3.94 -6.45
N SER A 26 -2.71 5.07 -5.85
CA SER A 26 -2.10 6.18 -6.54
C SER A 26 -0.90 5.57 -7.22
N ALA A 27 -0.75 5.83 -8.51
CA ALA A 27 0.48 5.57 -9.24
C ALA A 27 1.62 6.23 -8.46
N GLN A 28 2.22 5.50 -7.54
CA GLN A 28 3.31 5.97 -6.71
C GLN A 28 4.43 6.26 -7.68
N GLU A 29 4.84 7.52 -7.76
CA GLU A 29 5.91 7.93 -8.65
C GLU A 29 7.21 7.30 -8.13
N ILE A 30 7.63 6.23 -8.79
CA ILE A 30 8.89 5.56 -8.50
C ILE A 30 9.98 6.39 -9.16
N ALA A 31 10.85 6.98 -8.34
CA ALA A 31 11.96 7.82 -8.82
C ALA A 31 13.34 7.28 -8.43
N THR A 32 13.40 6.26 -7.59
CA THR A 32 14.66 5.68 -7.09
C THR A 32 14.50 4.18 -6.82
N LEU A 33 15.63 3.47 -6.80
CA LEU A 33 15.66 2.03 -6.52
C LEU A 33 15.05 1.67 -5.14
N PRO A 34 15.37 2.37 -4.03
CA PRO A 34 14.76 2.05 -2.73
C PRO A 34 13.23 2.23 -2.72
N VAL A 35 12.73 3.24 -3.43
CA VAL A 35 11.28 3.43 -3.58
C VAL A 35 10.69 2.27 -4.40
N CYS A 36 11.37 1.84 -5.47
CA CYS A 36 10.95 0.70 -6.29
C CYS A 36 10.82 -0.58 -5.46
N GLU A 37 11.83 -0.87 -4.63
CA GLU A 37 11.84 -2.02 -3.73
C GLU A 37 10.70 -1.98 -2.71
N GLN A 38 10.42 -0.81 -2.13
CA GLN A 38 9.28 -0.64 -1.22
C GLN A 38 7.95 -0.91 -1.93
N VAL A 39 7.77 -0.38 -3.15
CA VAL A 39 6.55 -0.55 -3.93
C VAL A 39 6.36 -2.02 -4.36
N ILE A 40 7.45 -2.76 -4.62
CA ILE A 40 7.41 -4.21 -4.83
C ILE A 40 6.92 -4.92 -3.57
N ALA A 41 7.47 -4.59 -2.39
CA ALA A 41 7.06 -5.19 -1.12
C ALA A 41 5.57 -4.93 -0.83
N ASP A 42 5.12 -3.69 -1.04
CA ASP A 42 3.70 -3.32 -0.90
C ASP A 42 2.82 -4.09 -1.89
N THR A 43 3.31 -4.30 -3.12
CA THR A 43 2.58 -5.09 -4.13
C THR A 43 2.46 -6.54 -3.71
N LEU A 44 3.52 -7.17 -3.21
CA LEU A 44 3.46 -8.54 -2.69
C LEU A 44 2.44 -8.67 -1.56
N LYS A 45 2.35 -7.67 -0.67
CA LYS A 45 1.39 -7.63 0.43
C LYS A 45 -0.06 -7.64 -0.05
N THR A 46 -0.36 -7.06 -1.23
CA THR A 46 -1.73 -7.11 -1.79
C THR A 46 -2.18 -8.53 -2.11
N LYS A 47 -1.26 -9.45 -2.43
CA LYS A 47 -1.59 -10.87 -2.60
C LYS A 47 -1.97 -11.53 -1.27
N ASP A 48 -1.23 -11.23 -0.21
CA ASP A 48 -1.50 -11.77 1.14
C ASP A 48 -2.85 -11.29 1.71
N GLU A 49 -3.27 -10.10 1.31
CA GLU A 49 -4.56 -9.51 1.69
C GLU A 49 -5.75 -10.06 0.85
N ASN A 50 -5.48 -10.79 -0.23
CA ASN A 50 -6.49 -11.38 -1.13
C ASN A 50 -6.24 -12.90 -1.29
N PRO A 51 -6.58 -13.74 -0.30
CA PRO A 51 -6.22 -15.16 -0.28
C PRO A 51 -7.00 -16.05 -1.27
N VAL A 52 -7.86 -15.49 -2.12
CA VAL A 52 -8.74 -16.23 -3.05
C VAL A 52 -8.23 -16.17 -4.49
N VAL A 53 -7.07 -15.55 -4.74
CA VAL A 53 -6.47 -15.45 -6.08
C VAL A 53 -6.26 -16.84 -6.68
N GLY A 54 -6.83 -17.09 -7.86
CA GLY A 54 -6.64 -18.35 -8.58
C GLY A 54 -5.19 -18.57 -9.01
N GLU A 55 -4.80 -19.84 -9.19
CA GLU A 55 -3.43 -20.24 -9.56
C GLU A 55 -2.90 -19.51 -10.81
N GLN A 56 -3.76 -19.29 -11.81
CA GLN A 56 -3.38 -18.57 -13.03
C GLN A 56 -3.11 -17.09 -12.79
N SER A 57 -3.95 -16.44 -11.97
CA SER A 57 -3.79 -15.04 -11.58
C SER A 57 -2.56 -14.85 -10.69
N GLU A 58 -2.25 -15.81 -9.82
CA GLU A 58 -1.02 -15.83 -9.04
C GLU A 58 0.24 -15.97 -9.92
N LEU A 59 0.23 -16.87 -10.93
CA LEU A 59 1.34 -17.01 -11.87
C LEU A 59 1.59 -15.71 -12.64
N LEU A 60 0.54 -15.07 -13.15
CA LEU A 60 0.66 -13.80 -13.87
C LEU A 60 1.16 -12.68 -12.94
N PHE A 61 0.64 -12.61 -11.72
CA PHE A 61 1.10 -11.67 -10.70
C PHE A 61 2.61 -11.82 -10.44
N ASN A 62 3.09 -13.04 -10.22
CA ASN A 62 4.50 -13.32 -9.98
C ASN A 62 5.38 -12.92 -11.19
N GLN A 63 4.93 -13.19 -12.41
CA GLN A 63 5.65 -12.78 -13.62
C GLN A 63 5.77 -11.25 -13.74
N LEU A 64 4.70 -10.52 -13.42
CA LEU A 64 4.69 -9.06 -13.44
C LEU A 64 5.62 -8.49 -12.36
N VAL A 65 5.64 -9.05 -11.16
CA VAL A 65 6.56 -8.62 -10.10
C VAL A 65 8.03 -8.84 -10.51
N GLU A 66 8.37 -9.99 -11.08
CA GLU A 66 9.74 -10.26 -11.54
C GLU A 66 10.17 -9.34 -12.69
N ARG A 67 9.25 -9.02 -13.60
CA ARG A 67 9.49 -8.01 -14.63
C ARG A 67 9.76 -6.63 -14.01
N ALA A 68 8.94 -6.21 -13.05
CA ALA A 68 9.14 -4.93 -12.37
C ALA A 68 10.49 -4.86 -11.63
N ARG A 69 10.97 -5.96 -11.02
CA ARG A 69 12.31 -6.03 -10.42
C ARG A 69 13.41 -5.73 -11.44
N THR A 70 13.28 -6.29 -12.64
CA THR A 70 14.23 -6.05 -13.74
C THR A 70 14.18 -4.57 -14.15
N GLU A 71 12.99 -4.02 -14.35
CA GLU A 71 12.79 -2.60 -14.68
C GLU A 71 13.35 -1.67 -13.58
N CYS A 72 13.20 -2.01 -12.30
CA CYS A 72 13.83 -1.28 -11.19
C CYS A 72 15.36 -1.31 -11.27
N ALA A 73 15.96 -2.48 -11.53
CA ALA A 73 17.40 -2.66 -11.63
C ALA A 73 17.99 -1.90 -12.82
N ASP A 74 17.25 -1.80 -13.91
CA ASP A 74 17.61 -1.04 -15.12
C ASP A 74 17.36 0.48 -14.98
N GLY A 75 16.82 0.94 -13.84
CA GLY A 75 16.44 2.34 -13.62
C GLY A 75 15.20 2.80 -14.41
N SER A 76 14.47 1.86 -15.01
CA SER A 76 13.24 2.08 -15.77
C SER A 76 12.03 2.23 -14.84
N PHE A 77 12.11 3.16 -13.88
CA PHE A 77 11.16 3.26 -12.78
C PHE A 77 9.71 3.55 -13.19
N ARG A 78 9.50 4.30 -14.27
CA ARG A 78 8.16 4.56 -14.82
C ARG A 78 7.50 3.27 -15.31
N ASP A 79 8.28 2.42 -15.97
CA ASP A 79 7.80 1.16 -16.51
C ASP A 79 7.56 0.16 -15.36
N ALA A 80 8.46 0.13 -14.37
CA ALA A 80 8.26 -0.62 -13.13
C ALA A 80 6.95 -0.24 -12.42
N ALA A 81 6.64 1.05 -12.33
CA ALA A 81 5.38 1.52 -11.72
C ALA A 81 4.14 1.03 -12.50
N ALA A 82 4.19 1.06 -13.83
CA ALA A 82 3.12 0.57 -14.69
C ALA A 82 2.95 -0.96 -14.56
N THR A 83 4.05 -1.70 -14.50
CA THR A 83 4.05 -3.16 -14.32
C THR A 83 3.50 -3.56 -12.95
N LEU A 84 3.90 -2.88 -11.87
CA LEU A 84 3.40 -3.15 -10.51
C LEU A 84 1.92 -2.81 -10.35
N ASN A 85 1.43 -1.76 -11.02
CA ASN A 85 0.00 -1.48 -11.05
C ASN A 85 -0.80 -2.59 -11.75
N GLN A 86 -0.29 -3.13 -12.86
CA GLN A 86 -0.92 -4.29 -13.51
C GLN A 86 -0.96 -5.50 -12.58
N ALA A 87 0.13 -5.78 -11.85
CA ALA A 87 0.16 -6.88 -10.89
C ALA A 87 -0.95 -6.73 -9.83
N ARG A 88 -1.10 -5.55 -9.23
CA ARG A 88 -2.16 -5.27 -8.25
C ARG A 88 -3.56 -5.44 -8.84
N THR A 89 -3.77 -5.04 -10.10
CA THR A 89 -5.06 -5.21 -10.78
C THR A 89 -5.40 -6.69 -11.00
N VAL A 90 -4.43 -7.54 -11.31
CA VAL A 90 -4.66 -8.98 -11.47
C VAL A 90 -5.21 -9.60 -10.18
N VAL A 91 -4.64 -9.23 -9.03
CA VAL A 91 -5.07 -9.74 -7.72
C VAL A 91 -6.39 -9.11 -7.26
N ALA A 92 -6.64 -7.83 -7.57
CA ALA A 92 -7.85 -7.12 -7.17
C ALA A 92 -9.08 -7.42 -8.04
N ALA A 93 -8.90 -8.07 -9.19
CA ALA A 93 -10.00 -8.45 -10.09
C ALA A 93 -10.64 -9.80 -9.75
N GLU A 94 -10.03 -10.57 -8.83
CA GLU A 94 -10.51 -11.88 -8.36
C GLU A 94 -11.52 -11.76 -7.20
#